data_AF-A0A0D3KRD0-F1
#
_entry.id   AF-A0A0D3KRD0-F1
#
_cell.length_a   1.000
_cell.length_b   1.000
_cell.length_c   1.000
_cell.angle_alpha   90.00
_cell.angle_beta   90.00
_cell.angle_gamma   90.00
#
_symmetry.space_group_name_H-M   'P 1'
#
loop_
_entity.id
_entity.type
_entity.pdbx_description
1 polymer ?
#
loop_
_entity_poly.entity_id
_entity_poly.type
_entity_poly.pdbx_seq_one_letter_code
_entity_poly.pdbx_strand_id
1 'polypeptide(L)'
;MDCPAHAVFPTSRPPPEGLRCKTVHLIRHAEGTHNAAELEAERRQRFMKREEWRALRETHGVAFYLLESVTGLTYWDPPLTRLGRRQAAKLRRELTRSNVTFDAIFSSPFRRTLQTAMIGCPQIECLHRARPWWRKLGAWLRHEPCRPPPVVTTDLLRERIANYTSDGRRTVTQLAAEFPRVNFGEAKDQEKRPFL
;
A
#
# COMPACT_ATOMS: atom_id res chain seq x y z
N MET A 1 6.11 22.70 12.63
CA MET A 1 6.64 21.68 11.69
C MET A 1 5.52 21.33 10.73
N ASP A 2 5.42 22.13 9.67
CA ASP A 2 4.38 21.98 8.65
C ASP A 2 4.74 20.83 7.72
N CYS A 3 3.82 19.89 7.59
CA CYS A 3 3.88 18.86 6.56
C CYS A 3 3.67 19.58 5.22
N PRO A 4 4.62 19.51 4.26
CA PRO A 4 4.45 20.21 2.99
C PRO A 4 3.17 19.73 2.31
N ALA A 5 2.36 20.69 1.86
CA ALA A 5 1.05 20.48 1.28
C ALA A 5 1.10 19.35 0.23
N HIS A 6 0.19 18.38 0.40
CA HIS A 6 -0.08 17.35 -0.58
C HIS A 6 -0.31 17.99 -1.96
N ALA A 7 0.26 17.37 -2.99
CA ALA A 7 0.22 17.80 -4.38
C ALA A 7 -1.11 18.46 -4.76
N VAL A 8 -1.05 19.75 -5.10
CA VAL A 8 -2.11 20.42 -5.84
C VAL A 8 -2.25 19.64 -7.14
N PHE A 9 -3.33 18.87 -7.31
CA PHE A 9 -3.66 18.31 -8.62
C PHE A 9 -3.95 19.50 -9.54
N PRO A 10 -3.13 19.79 -10.56
CA PRO A 10 -3.36 20.96 -11.39
C PRO A 10 -4.63 20.74 -12.20
N THR A 11 -5.74 21.27 -11.70
CA THR A 11 -6.94 21.52 -12.49
C THR A 11 -6.82 22.94 -13.02
N SER A 12 -6.44 23.13 -14.29
CA SER A 12 -6.92 24.31 -15.05
C SER A 12 -6.36 24.50 -16.46
N ARG A 13 -5.28 23.86 -16.90
CA ARG A 13 -4.87 24.00 -18.32
C ARG A 13 -5.36 22.82 -19.14
N PRO A 14 -6.28 23.03 -20.11
CA PRO A 14 -6.52 22.01 -21.11
C PRO A 14 -5.19 21.73 -21.84
N PRO A 15 -4.89 20.46 -22.16
CA PRO A 15 -3.74 20.15 -22.96
C PRO A 15 -3.82 20.90 -24.30
N PRO A 16 -2.68 21.28 -24.91
CA PRO A 16 -2.67 21.85 -26.25
C PRO A 16 -3.50 20.99 -27.21
N GLU A 17 -4.22 21.65 -28.11
CA GLU A 17 -5.14 21.00 -29.03
C GLU A 17 -4.41 19.90 -29.84
N GLY A 18 -4.96 18.69 -29.84
CA GLY A 18 -4.35 17.52 -30.51
C GLY A 18 -3.40 16.65 -29.67
N LEU A 19 -3.06 17.04 -28.44
CA LEU A 19 -2.20 16.21 -27.56
C LEU A 19 -3.01 15.33 -26.61
N ARG A 20 -2.69 14.03 -26.58
CA ARG A 20 -3.21 13.08 -25.59
C ARG A 20 -2.26 13.03 -24.39
N CYS A 21 -2.66 13.64 -23.29
CA CYS A 21 -1.93 13.52 -22.01
C CYS A 21 -2.40 12.29 -21.23
N LYS A 22 -1.46 11.56 -20.63
CA LYS A 22 -1.74 10.54 -19.62
C LYS A 22 -1.36 11.09 -18.25
N THR A 23 -2.20 10.85 -17.26
CA THR A 23 -1.94 11.25 -15.88
C THR A 23 -1.50 10.03 -15.09
N VAL A 24 -0.35 10.13 -14.42
CA VAL A 24 0.17 9.09 -13.53
C VAL A 24 0.17 9.63 -12.10
N HIS A 25 -0.44 8.90 -11.19
CA HIS A 25 -0.45 9.22 -9.76
C HIS A 25 0.46 8.25 -9.01
N LEU A 26 1.48 8.79 -8.33
CA LEU A 26 2.38 8.00 -7.49
C LEU A 26 1.93 8.09 -6.03
N ILE A 27 1.52 6.96 -5.45
CA ILE A 27 0.99 6.89 -4.09
C ILE A 27 1.90 5.98 -3.27
N ARG A 28 2.57 6.53 -2.25
CA ARG A 28 3.28 5.73 -1.25
C ARG A 28 2.28 4.98 -0.39
N HIS A 29 2.63 3.77 0.05
CA HIS A 29 1.84 3.04 1.03
C HIS A 29 1.66 3.86 2.32
N ALA A 30 0.49 3.72 2.95
CA ALA A 30 0.22 4.31 4.26
C ALA A 30 1.03 3.62 5.38
N GLU A 31 0.97 4.11 6.62
CA GLU A 31 1.72 3.54 7.74
C GLU A 31 1.53 2.01 7.86
N GLY A 32 2.64 1.29 7.75
CA GLY A 32 2.72 -0.16 7.93
C GLY A 32 3.14 -0.51 9.35
N THR A 33 2.95 -1.75 9.77
CA THR A 33 3.47 -2.17 11.09
C THR A 33 4.99 -2.07 11.17
N HIS A 34 5.71 -2.16 10.05
CA HIS A 34 7.18 -2.03 10.00
C HIS A 34 7.66 -0.63 10.39
N ASN A 35 7.11 0.44 9.81
CA ASN A 35 7.64 1.79 9.94
C ASN A 35 7.13 2.44 11.22
N ALA A 36 5.95 2.02 11.69
CA ALA A 36 5.50 2.31 13.04
C ALA A 36 6.47 1.73 14.08
N ALA A 37 6.97 0.51 13.86
CA ALA A 37 7.91 -0.15 14.77
C ALA A 37 9.31 0.47 14.72
N GLU A 38 9.83 0.78 13.53
CA GLU A 38 11.05 1.58 13.35
C GLU A 38 10.97 2.89 14.16
N LEU A 39 9.90 3.66 13.96
CA LEU A 39 9.70 4.94 14.64
C LEU A 39 9.55 4.77 16.16
N GLU A 40 8.84 3.74 16.60
CA GLU A 40 8.70 3.44 18.03
C GLU A 40 10.02 2.99 18.67
N ALA A 41 10.82 2.20 17.95
CA ALA A 41 12.13 1.77 18.39
C ALA A 41 13.09 2.95 18.52
N GLU A 42 13.06 3.88 17.55
CA GLU A 42 13.82 5.12 17.59
C GLU A 42 13.39 6.01 18.76
N ARG A 43 12.08 6.26 18.90
CA ARG A 43 11.52 7.11 19.96
C ARG A 43 11.85 6.59 21.36
N ARG A 44 11.82 5.27 21.54
CA ARG A 44 12.19 4.62 22.81
C ARG A 44 13.70 4.37 22.94
N GLN A 45 14.49 4.82 21.97
CA GLN A 45 15.93 4.60 21.91
C GLN A 45 16.31 3.13 22.18
N ARG A 46 15.56 2.19 21.60
CA ARG A 46 15.74 0.75 21.85
C ARG A 46 17.17 0.30 21.55
N PHE A 47 17.82 0.93 20.58
CA PHE A 47 19.21 0.68 20.21
C PHE A 47 20.20 0.89 21.37
N MET A 48 19.88 1.73 22.36
CA MET A 48 20.78 1.98 23.51
C MET A 48 20.86 0.80 24.48
N LYS A 49 19.94 -0.17 24.40
CA LYS A 49 19.85 -1.28 25.36
C LYS A 49 20.99 -2.30 25.24
N ARG A 50 21.60 -2.42 24.05
CA ARG A 50 22.63 -3.41 23.75
C ARG A 50 23.69 -2.76 22.86
N GLU A 51 24.95 -3.04 23.12
CA GLU A 51 26.06 -2.52 22.31
C GLU A 51 25.95 -2.96 20.84
N GLU A 52 25.63 -4.24 20.61
CA GLU A 52 25.34 -4.77 19.27
C GLU A 52 24.24 -3.97 18.54
N TRP A 53 23.19 -3.52 19.23
CA TRP A 53 22.10 -2.78 18.60
C TRP A 53 22.50 -1.35 18.27
N ARG A 54 23.46 -0.76 19.01
CA ARG A 54 24.06 0.52 18.63
C ARG A 54 24.83 0.39 17.32
N ALA A 55 25.68 -0.64 17.20
CA ALA A 55 26.43 -0.89 15.98
C ALA A 55 25.51 -1.17 14.77
N LEU A 56 24.44 -1.95 14.97
CA LEU A 56 23.43 -2.19 13.94
C LEU A 56 22.67 -0.91 13.57
N ARG A 57 22.31 -0.06 14.55
CA ARG A 57 21.65 1.24 14.32
C ARG A 57 22.53 2.23 13.56
N GLU A 58 23.85 2.17 13.77
CA GLU A 58 24.83 2.97 13.02
C GLU A 58 24.90 2.52 11.56
N THR A 59 24.92 1.20 11.33
CA THR A 59 25.05 0.61 9.98
C THR A 59 23.75 0.69 9.17
N HIS A 60 22.61 0.35 9.78
CA HIS A 60 21.32 0.18 9.09
C HIS A 60 20.38 1.38 9.28
N GLY A 61 20.78 2.40 10.05
CA GLY A 61 19.87 3.44 10.47
C GLY A 61 18.71 2.87 11.30
N VAL A 62 17.56 3.54 11.29
CA VAL A 62 16.37 3.11 12.06
C VAL A 62 15.87 1.71 11.63
N ALA A 63 16.19 1.28 10.40
CA ALA A 63 15.81 -0.02 9.87
C ALA A 63 16.53 -1.20 10.54
N PHE A 64 17.53 -0.97 11.40
CA PHE A 64 18.14 -2.03 12.22
C PHE A 64 17.10 -2.87 12.96
N TYR A 65 15.98 -2.24 13.34
CA TYR A 65 14.91 -2.89 14.09
C TYR A 65 14.11 -3.91 13.26
N LEU A 66 14.25 -3.88 11.93
CA LEU A 66 13.61 -4.81 10.99
C LEU A 66 14.53 -5.98 10.57
N LEU A 67 15.75 -6.03 11.11
CA LEU A 67 16.64 -7.16 10.92
C LEU A 67 16.11 -8.40 11.64
N GLU A 68 16.30 -9.56 11.02
CA GLU A 68 15.91 -10.85 11.59
C GLU A 68 16.63 -11.13 12.92
N SER A 69 17.90 -10.72 13.04
CA SER A 69 18.68 -10.84 14.28
C SER A 69 18.13 -10.00 15.44
N VAL A 70 17.30 -8.99 15.16
CA VAL A 70 16.75 -8.06 16.17
C VAL A 70 15.31 -8.40 16.52
N THR A 71 14.45 -8.61 15.52
CA THR A 71 13.01 -8.87 15.76
C THR A 71 12.48 -10.15 15.12
N GLY A 72 13.36 -11.02 14.60
CA GLY A 72 12.95 -12.21 13.86
C GLY A 72 12.04 -11.87 12.69
N LEU A 73 11.07 -12.73 12.40
CA LEU A 73 10.09 -12.51 11.32
C LEU A 73 8.86 -11.69 11.76
N THR A 74 8.94 -10.94 12.87
CA THR A 74 7.80 -10.18 13.42
C THR A 74 7.19 -9.21 12.40
N TYR A 75 8.02 -8.60 11.57
CA TYR A 75 7.61 -7.63 10.55
C TYR A 75 7.63 -8.20 9.13
N TRP A 76 7.50 -9.53 8.98
CA TRP A 76 7.39 -10.15 7.66
C TRP A 76 6.06 -9.84 6.96
N ASP A 77 6.14 -9.42 5.69
CA ASP A 77 5.01 -8.92 4.88
C ASP A 77 4.05 -8.00 5.64
N PRO A 78 4.52 -6.89 6.21
CA PRO A 78 3.80 -6.13 7.23
C PRO A 78 2.52 -5.49 6.64
N PRO A 79 1.35 -5.62 7.30
CA PRO A 79 0.13 -4.95 6.89
C PRO A 79 0.12 -3.49 7.34
N LEU A 80 -0.91 -2.73 6.94
CA LEU A 80 -1.17 -1.40 7.47
C LEU A 80 -1.55 -1.44 8.95
N THR A 81 -1.15 -0.41 9.69
CA THR A 81 -1.65 -0.15 11.04
C THR A 81 -3.10 0.38 11.00
N ARG A 82 -3.71 0.58 12.17
CA ARG A 82 -4.99 1.30 12.26
C ARG A 82 -4.87 2.74 11.75
N LEU A 83 -3.74 3.41 11.97
CA LEU A 83 -3.48 4.74 11.44
C LEU A 83 -3.28 4.69 9.93
N GLY A 84 -2.53 3.72 9.42
CA GLY A 84 -2.35 3.51 7.98
C GLY A 84 -3.66 3.33 7.23
N ARG A 85 -4.59 2.51 7.78
CA ARG A 85 -5.94 2.38 7.21
C ARG A 85 -6.72 3.70 7.19
N ARG A 86 -6.59 4.53 8.22
CA ARG A 86 -7.22 5.87 8.25
C ARG A 86 -6.60 6.83 7.23
N GLN A 87 -5.28 6.76 7.02
CA GLN A 87 -4.58 7.54 6.00
C GLN A 87 -5.08 7.14 4.60
N ALA A 88 -5.16 5.84 4.29
CA ALA A 88 -5.71 5.38 3.02
C ALA A 88 -7.18 5.78 2.84
N ALA A 89 -8.01 5.70 3.89
CA ALA A 89 -9.40 6.17 3.83
C ALA A 89 -9.51 7.70 3.65
N LYS A 90 -8.55 8.47 4.18
CA LYS A 90 -8.45 9.92 3.96
C LYS A 90 -8.12 10.22 2.50
N LEU A 91 -7.12 9.54 1.95
CA LEU A 91 -6.76 9.62 0.53
C LEU A 91 -7.98 9.36 -0.38
N ARG A 92 -8.77 8.32 -0.08
CA ARG A 92 -10.01 8.04 -0.84
C ARG A 92 -10.94 9.25 -0.88
N ARG A 93 -11.21 9.86 0.27
CA ARG A 93 -12.09 11.03 0.36
C ARG A 93 -11.53 12.23 -0.42
N GLU A 94 -10.21 12.40 -0.44
CA GLU A 94 -9.55 13.46 -1.21
C GLU A 94 -9.68 13.22 -2.72
N LEU A 95 -9.36 12.01 -3.18
CA LEU A 95 -9.52 11.62 -4.59
C LEU A 95 -10.98 11.76 -5.07
N THR A 96 -11.96 11.36 -4.24
CA THR A 96 -13.38 11.55 -4.54
C THR A 96 -13.74 13.04 -4.67
N ARG A 97 -13.30 13.89 -3.73
CA ARG A 97 -13.59 15.34 -3.77
C ARG A 97 -12.95 16.03 -4.97
N SER A 98 -11.80 15.55 -5.41
CA SER A 98 -11.09 16.05 -6.58
C SER A 98 -11.55 15.39 -7.89
N ASN A 99 -12.58 14.55 -7.86
CA ASN A 99 -13.09 13.81 -9.02
C ASN A 99 -12.01 13.02 -9.77
N VAL A 100 -11.01 12.50 -9.05
CA VAL A 100 -9.94 11.68 -9.62
C VAL A 100 -10.43 10.26 -9.77
N THR A 101 -10.30 9.75 -10.99
CA THR A 101 -10.61 8.36 -11.34
C THR A 101 -9.40 7.74 -12.03
N PHE A 102 -9.32 6.42 -11.96
CA PHE A 102 -8.23 5.64 -12.53
C PHE A 102 -8.77 4.67 -13.58
N ASP A 103 -8.03 4.53 -14.68
CA ASP A 103 -8.26 3.49 -15.68
C ASP A 103 -7.61 2.16 -15.27
N ALA A 104 -6.53 2.21 -14.49
CA ALA A 104 -5.81 1.05 -13.98
C ALA A 104 -5.03 1.42 -12.71
N ILE A 105 -4.76 0.42 -11.87
CA ILE A 105 -3.95 0.57 -10.65
C ILE A 105 -2.83 -0.46 -10.66
N PHE A 106 -1.61 -0.01 -10.45
CA PHE A 106 -0.45 -0.87 -10.30
C PHE A 106 0.11 -0.77 -8.88
N SER A 107 0.47 -1.90 -8.28
CA SER A 107 1.01 -1.98 -6.92
C SER A 107 2.15 -2.98 -6.83
N SER A 108 3.04 -2.82 -5.86
CA SER A 108 3.89 -3.94 -5.44
C SER A 108 3.05 -5.04 -4.77
N PRO A 109 3.52 -6.29 -4.77
CA PRO A 109 2.86 -7.41 -4.11
C PRO A 109 3.14 -7.45 -2.59
N PHE A 110 3.00 -6.32 -1.89
CA PHE A 110 3.12 -6.25 -0.42
C PHE A 110 1.76 -5.97 0.22
N ARG A 111 1.47 -6.56 1.38
CA ARG A 111 0.17 -6.32 2.04
C ARG A 111 -0.12 -4.84 2.31
N ARG A 112 0.88 -4.09 2.79
CA ARG A 112 0.75 -2.64 3.04
C ARG A 112 0.37 -1.82 1.79
N THR A 113 0.92 -2.16 0.62
CA THR A 113 0.68 -1.43 -0.63
C THR A 113 -0.68 -1.80 -1.21
N LEU A 114 -1.00 -3.10 -1.21
CA LEU A 114 -2.31 -3.62 -1.61
C LEU A 114 -3.45 -3.05 -0.75
N GLN A 115 -3.30 -3.04 0.58
CA GLN A 115 -4.29 -2.44 1.47
C GLN A 115 -4.42 -0.94 1.23
N THR A 116 -3.33 -0.22 0.93
CA THR A 116 -3.40 1.20 0.59
C THR A 116 -4.20 1.42 -0.69
N ALA A 117 -3.94 0.64 -1.74
CA ALA A 117 -4.67 0.72 -3.01
C ALA A 117 -6.16 0.38 -2.84
N MET A 118 -6.46 -0.74 -2.19
CA MET A 118 -7.83 -1.25 -2.02
C MET A 118 -8.68 -0.37 -1.11
N ILE A 119 -8.08 0.28 -0.09
CA ILE A 119 -8.79 1.21 0.79
C ILE A 119 -8.85 2.61 0.18
N GLY A 120 -7.77 3.03 -0.51
CA GLY A 120 -7.57 4.39 -0.99
C GLY A 120 -8.27 4.71 -2.31
N CYS A 121 -8.55 3.73 -3.16
CA CYS A 121 -9.20 3.99 -4.44
C CYS A 121 -10.72 4.18 -4.27
N PRO A 122 -11.31 5.32 -4.72
CA PRO A 122 -12.76 5.55 -4.69
C PRO A 122 -13.55 4.49 -5.45
N GLN A 123 -13.09 4.11 -6.65
CA GLN A 123 -13.80 3.19 -7.53
C GLN A 123 -13.82 1.75 -6.99
N ILE A 124 -12.95 1.40 -6.03
CA ILE A 124 -12.94 0.10 -5.36
C ILE A 124 -13.95 0.03 -4.20
N GLU A 125 -14.46 1.17 -3.71
CA GLU A 125 -15.42 1.18 -2.59
C GLU A 125 -16.71 0.40 -2.91
N CYS A 126 -17.19 0.44 -4.15
CA CYS A 126 -18.39 -0.27 -4.56
C CYS A 126 -18.27 -1.81 -4.40
N LEU A 127 -17.05 -2.35 -4.39
CA LEU A 127 -16.79 -3.76 -4.11
C LEU A 127 -17.05 -4.14 -2.65
N HIS A 128 -16.91 -3.19 -1.73
CA HIS A 128 -17.10 -3.40 -0.29
C HIS A 128 -18.54 -3.15 0.15
N ARG A 129 -19.32 -2.39 -0.63
CA ARG A 129 -20.71 -2.00 -0.34
C ARG A 129 -21.76 -3.03 -0.77
N ALA A 130 -21.37 -4.12 -1.42
CA ALA A 130 -22.27 -5.21 -1.78
C ALA A 130 -22.77 -5.96 -0.52
N ARG A 131 -23.68 -5.34 0.23
CA ARG A 131 -24.36 -5.94 1.38
C ARG A 131 -25.41 -6.95 0.89
N PRO A 132 -25.47 -8.18 1.46
CA PRO A 132 -26.37 -9.23 0.99
C PRO A 132 -27.85 -8.85 0.93
N TRP A 133 -28.31 -8.00 1.85
CA TRP A 133 -29.72 -7.62 1.95
C TRP A 133 -30.17 -6.56 0.92
N TRP A 134 -29.25 -5.79 0.31
CA TRP A 134 -29.58 -4.76 -0.69
C TRP A 134 -29.90 -5.38 -2.04
N ARG A 135 -29.40 -6.59 -2.31
CA ARG A 135 -29.75 -7.39 -3.50
C ARG A 135 -31.26 -7.72 -3.56
N LYS A 136 -31.97 -7.71 -2.42
CA LYS A 136 -33.43 -7.95 -2.37
C LYS A 136 -34.28 -6.69 -2.63
N LEU A 137 -33.78 -5.48 -2.38
CA LEU A 137 -34.50 -4.22 -2.66
C LEU A 137 -34.13 -3.61 -4.02
N GLY A 138 -32.92 -3.89 -4.53
CA GLY A 138 -32.30 -3.22 -5.68
C GLY A 138 -32.75 -3.67 -7.07
N ALA A 139 -33.90 -4.33 -7.22
CA ALA A 139 -34.44 -4.69 -8.54
C ALA A 139 -35.07 -3.48 -9.28
N TRP A 140 -35.37 -2.38 -8.57
CA TRP A 140 -36.04 -1.19 -9.12
C TRP A 140 -35.15 0.04 -9.33
N LEU A 141 -33.94 0.05 -8.78
CA LEU A 141 -32.96 1.12 -8.99
C LEU A 141 -31.90 0.60 -9.97
N ARG A 142 -31.94 1.09 -11.21
CA ARG A 142 -30.87 0.89 -12.21
C ARG A 142 -29.57 1.53 -11.69
N HIS A 143 -28.86 0.85 -10.80
CA HIS A 143 -27.50 1.20 -10.48
C HIS A 143 -26.61 0.67 -11.60
N GLU A 144 -25.84 1.56 -12.22
CA GLU A 144 -24.80 1.15 -13.16
C GLU A 144 -23.91 0.07 -12.48
N PRO A 145 -23.53 -0.98 -13.22
CA PRO A 145 -22.66 -2.01 -12.68
C PRO A 145 -21.36 -1.37 -12.17
N CYS A 146 -20.98 -1.68 -10.93
CA CYS A 146 -19.69 -1.32 -10.36
C CYS A 146 -18.57 -1.85 -11.27
N ARG A 147 -17.87 -0.94 -11.97
CA ARG A 147 -16.71 -1.23 -12.82
C ARG A 147 -15.45 -0.62 -12.19
N PRO A 148 -14.89 -1.26 -11.14
CA PRO A 148 -13.64 -0.81 -10.58
C PRO A 148 -12.51 -0.99 -11.63
N PRO A 149 -11.48 -0.14 -11.61
CA PRO A 149 -10.31 -0.35 -12.46
C PRO A 149 -9.61 -1.68 -12.11
N PRO A 150 -8.98 -2.34 -13.09
CA PRO A 150 -8.12 -3.48 -12.80
C PRO A 150 -6.99 -3.06 -11.85
N VAL A 151 -6.72 -3.93 -10.87
CA VAL A 151 -5.58 -3.79 -9.96
C VAL A 151 -4.58 -4.87 -10.33
N VAL A 152 -3.40 -4.47 -10.80
CA VAL A 152 -2.32 -5.36 -11.22
C VAL A 152 -1.16 -5.24 -10.25
N THR A 153 -0.55 -6.36 -9.87
CA THR A 153 0.66 -6.34 -9.06
C THR A 153 1.88 -6.79 -9.84
N THR A 154 2.99 -6.11 -9.62
CA THR A 154 4.28 -6.46 -10.21
C THR A 154 5.41 -6.27 -9.20
N ASP A 155 6.39 -7.17 -9.19
CA ASP A 155 7.58 -7.04 -8.34
C ASP A 155 8.46 -5.84 -8.73
N LEU A 156 8.26 -5.25 -9.91
CA LEU A 156 8.97 -4.04 -10.36
C LEU A 156 8.65 -2.79 -9.54
N LEU A 157 7.55 -2.79 -8.78
CA LEU A 157 7.11 -1.64 -7.96
C LEU A 157 7.49 -1.77 -6.48
N ARG A 158 8.41 -2.67 -6.13
CA ARG A 158 8.88 -2.87 -4.76
C ARG A 158 9.64 -1.63 -4.25
N GLU A 159 9.36 -1.23 -3.01
CA GLU A 159 9.87 0.02 -2.43
C GLU A 159 11.37 0.00 -2.12
N ARG A 160 11.84 -1.08 -1.50
CA ARG A 160 13.24 -1.33 -1.14
C ARG A 160 13.53 -2.79 -1.44
N ILE A 161 14.72 -3.04 -1.97
CA ILE A 161 15.28 -4.38 -2.10
C ILE A 161 16.50 -4.37 -1.20
N ALA A 162 16.27 -4.47 0.11
CA ALA A 162 17.31 -4.61 1.11
C ALA A 162 17.11 -5.92 1.87
N ASN A 163 18.05 -6.23 2.76
CA ASN A 163 17.98 -7.44 3.59
C ASN A 163 17.26 -7.15 4.92
N TYR A 164 16.02 -6.64 4.83
CA TYR A 164 15.14 -6.46 5.99
C TYR A 164 13.95 -7.41 5.88
N THR A 165 13.48 -7.92 7.01
CA THR A 165 12.39 -8.91 7.05
C THR A 165 11.08 -8.37 6.43
N SER A 166 10.89 -7.05 6.49
CA SER A 166 9.78 -6.32 5.88
C SER A 166 9.74 -6.33 4.35
N ASP A 167 10.87 -6.65 3.72
CA ASP A 167 11.02 -6.73 2.26
C ASP A 167 10.68 -8.15 1.77
N GLY A 168 10.49 -9.09 2.70
CA GLY A 168 9.82 -10.37 2.46
C GLY A 168 8.31 -10.19 2.26
N ARG A 169 7.71 -11.10 1.49
CA ARG A 169 6.26 -11.13 1.28
C ARG A 169 5.71 -12.55 1.38
N ARG A 170 4.40 -12.65 1.60
CA ARG A 170 3.66 -13.89 1.42
C ARG A 170 3.72 -14.37 -0.02
N THR A 171 3.41 -15.66 -0.21
CA THR A 171 3.30 -16.26 -1.54
C THR A 171 2.18 -15.60 -2.33
N VAL A 172 2.24 -15.69 -3.67
CA VAL A 172 1.16 -15.17 -4.52
C VAL A 172 -0.15 -15.86 -4.18
N THR A 173 -0.15 -17.17 -3.91
CA THR A 173 -1.34 -17.91 -3.49
C THR A 173 -1.99 -17.32 -2.22
N GLN A 174 -1.20 -17.01 -1.19
CA GLN A 174 -1.70 -16.41 0.05
C GLN A 174 -2.22 -14.99 -0.18
N LEU A 175 -1.53 -14.18 -0.99
CA LEU A 175 -1.95 -12.82 -1.32
C LEU A 175 -3.21 -12.82 -2.20
N ALA A 176 -3.32 -13.73 -3.17
CA ALA A 176 -4.50 -13.89 -4.00
C ALA A 176 -5.72 -14.31 -3.18
N ALA A 177 -5.54 -15.15 -2.16
CA ALA A 177 -6.61 -15.49 -1.22
C ALA A 177 -7.05 -14.28 -0.38
N GLU A 178 -6.12 -13.41 0.06
CA GLU A 178 -6.43 -12.19 0.82
C GLU A 178 -7.02 -11.07 -0.06
N PHE A 179 -6.61 -10.99 -1.33
CA PHE A 179 -6.98 -9.96 -2.30
C PHE A 179 -7.50 -10.58 -3.62
N PRO A 180 -8.66 -11.26 -3.61
CA PRO A 180 -9.13 -12.07 -4.75
C PRO A 180 -9.48 -11.27 -6.02
N ARG A 181 -9.46 -9.93 -5.96
CA ARG A 181 -9.76 -9.04 -7.09
C ARG A 181 -8.51 -8.40 -7.70
N VAL A 182 -7.35 -8.72 -7.16
CA VAL A 182 -6.06 -8.24 -7.64
C VAL A 182 -5.50 -9.27 -8.61
N ASN A 183 -5.03 -8.80 -9.76
CA ASN A 183 -4.34 -9.61 -10.74
C ASN A 183 -2.86 -9.74 -10.34
N PHE A 184 -2.46 -10.97 -10.00
CA PHE A 184 -1.08 -11.31 -9.64
C PHE A 184 -0.26 -11.90 -10.79
N GLY A 185 -0.75 -11.89 -12.03
CA GLY A 185 -0.08 -12.52 -13.18
C GLY A 185 1.33 -11.97 -13.50
N GLU A 186 1.65 -10.75 -13.05
CA GLU A 186 2.98 -10.15 -13.20
C GLU A 186 3.83 -10.23 -11.92
N ALA A 187 3.29 -10.74 -10.81
CA ALA A 187 4.07 -11.04 -9.62
C ALA A 187 4.74 -12.40 -9.82
N LYS A 188 6.05 -12.47 -9.59
CA LYS A 188 6.76 -13.76 -9.64
C LYS A 188 6.30 -14.59 -8.44
N ASP A 189 6.24 -15.91 -8.52
CA ASP A 189 6.24 -16.67 -7.28
C ASP A 189 7.60 -16.45 -6.62
N GLN A 190 7.62 -16.11 -5.33
CA GLN A 190 8.89 -15.93 -4.65
C GLN A 190 9.62 -17.27 -4.67
N GLU A 191 10.71 -17.33 -5.44
CA GLU A 191 11.80 -18.25 -5.11
C GLU A 191 12.17 -18.01 -3.65
N LYS A 192 12.34 -19.14 -2.95
CA LYS A 192 12.82 -19.32 -1.56
C LYS A 192 13.19 -18.03 -0.87
N ARG A 193 12.51 -17.76 0.27
CA ARG A 193 12.84 -16.75 1.29
C ARG A 193 14.18 -16.12 0.96
N PRO A 194 14.25 -14.95 0.29
CA PRO A 194 15.53 -14.37 0.04
C PRO A 194 16.12 -14.21 1.45
N PHE A 195 17.26 -14.86 1.69
CA PHE A 195 18.01 -14.83 2.94
C PHE A 195 17.66 -15.87 4.04
N LEU A 196 17.04 -17.02 3.70
CA LEU A 196 17.24 -18.28 4.46
C LEU A 196 17.92 -19.36 3.62
#